data_AF-A0A016AS55-F1
#
_entry.id   AF-A0A016AS55-F1
#
_cell.length_a   1.000
_cell.length_b   1.000
_cell.length_c   1.000
_cell.angle_alpha   90.00
_cell.angle_beta   90.00
_cell.angle_gamma   90.00
#
_symmetry.space_group_name_H-M   'P 1'
#
loop_
_entity.id
_entity.type
_entity.pdbx_description
1 polymer ?
#
loop_
_entity_poly.entity_id
_entity_poly.type
_entity_poly.pdbx_seq_one_letter_code
_entity_poly.pdbx_strand_id
1 'polypeptide(L)'
;MSIYCKLEIYIIRFCLIIQLARWTCGECDKACIDLLTVERAIKLTEYFKESALSVQNILNENALNSLQQAIVNLLPPSFTTAQAIQIAEQNGMKERTFQRFLNDNIGTLFRKEKHGEYSKITT
;
A
#
# COMPACT_ATOMS: atom_id res chain seq x y z
N MET A 1 13.04 -1.13 -0.53
CA MET A 1 13.41 0.27 -0.17
C MET A 1 13.86 1.08 -1.39
N SER A 2 13.09 1.11 -2.49
CA SER A 2 13.51 1.79 -3.75
C SER A 2 12.48 2.78 -4.33
N ILE A 3 11.19 2.62 -4.02
CA ILE A 3 10.12 3.51 -4.52
C ILE A 3 10.18 4.90 -3.86
N TYR A 4 10.42 4.95 -2.54
CA TYR A 4 10.41 6.21 -1.78
C TYR A 4 11.51 7.19 -2.18
N CYS A 5 12.76 6.73 -2.36
CA CYS A 5 13.86 7.59 -2.78
C CYS A 5 13.67 8.16 -4.21
N LYS A 6 12.93 7.47 -5.08
CA LYS A 6 12.60 7.99 -6.41
C LYS A 6 11.49 9.06 -6.33
N LEU A 7 10.52 8.88 -5.45
CA LEU A 7 9.41 9.81 -5.24
C LEU A 7 9.87 11.17 -4.68
N GLU A 8 10.86 11.19 -3.79
CA GLU A 8 11.45 12.44 -3.29
C GLU A 8 12.07 13.29 -4.41
N ILE A 9 12.75 12.66 -5.37
CA ILE A 9 13.29 13.35 -6.56
C ILE A 9 12.17 13.81 -7.49
N TYR A 10 11.04 13.09 -7.54
CA TYR A 10 9.91 13.47 -8.38
C TYR A 10 9.17 14.71 -7.89
N ILE A 11 9.15 15.00 -6.58
CA ILE A 11 8.54 16.23 -6.06
C ILE A 11 9.13 17.47 -6.72
N ILE A 12 10.46 17.56 -6.81
CA ILE A 12 11.15 18.71 -7.44
C ILE A 12 10.77 18.82 -8.92
N ARG A 13 10.69 17.70 -9.63
CA ARG A 13 10.30 17.68 -11.05
C ARG A 13 8.84 18.07 -11.25
N PHE A 14 7.96 17.60 -10.38
CA PHE A 14 6.55 17.98 -10.41
C PHE A 14 6.37 19.47 -10.12
N CYS A 15 7.12 20.04 -9.16
CA CYS A 15 7.11 21.48 -8.93
C CYS A 15 7.43 22.26 -10.22
N LEU A 16 8.49 21.88 -10.94
CA LEU A 16 8.86 22.54 -12.20
C LEU A 16 7.77 22.42 -13.27
N ILE A 17 7.22 21.22 -13.47
CA ILE A 17 6.19 20.96 -14.47
C ILE A 17 4.89 21.71 -14.13
N ILE A 18 4.47 21.67 -12.86
CA ILE A 18 3.24 22.32 -12.39
C ILE A 18 3.38 23.84 -12.45
N GLN A 19 4.49 24.43 -12.00
CA GLN A 19 4.71 25.88 -12.12
C GLN A 19 4.66 26.32 -13.58
N LEU A 20 5.32 25.58 -14.47
CA LEU A 20 5.34 25.90 -15.88
C LEU A 20 3.94 25.84 -16.50
N ALA A 21 3.17 24.78 -16.21
CA ALA A 21 1.80 24.64 -16.70
C ALA A 21 0.89 25.78 -16.20
N ARG A 22 0.98 26.12 -14.92
CA ARG A 22 0.22 27.23 -14.31
C ARG A 22 0.60 28.57 -14.94
N TRP A 23 1.89 28.82 -15.14
CA TRP A 23 2.37 30.04 -15.80
C TRP A 23 1.86 30.15 -17.23
N THR A 24 1.90 29.07 -18.02
CA THR A 24 1.37 29.08 -19.39
C THR A 24 -0.13 29.35 -19.45
N CYS A 25 -0.87 29.03 -18.38
CA CYS A 25 -2.29 29.34 -18.22
C CYS A 25 -2.56 30.70 -17.58
N GLY A 26 -1.53 31.48 -17.23
CA GLY A 26 -1.67 32.78 -16.57
C GLY A 26 -2.04 32.71 -15.08
N GLU A 27 -1.88 31.54 -14.44
CA GLU A 27 -2.25 31.30 -13.04
C GLU A 27 -1.15 31.65 -12.02
N CYS A 28 0.07 31.94 -12.48
CA CYS A 28 1.21 32.32 -11.65
C CYS A 28 2.35 32.98 -12.46
N ASP A 29 3.37 33.49 -11.76
CA ASP A 29 4.66 33.87 -12.36
C ASP A 29 5.56 32.64 -12.54
N LYS A 30 6.57 32.74 -13.41
CA LYS A 30 7.66 31.76 -13.60
C LYS A 30 8.91 32.05 -12.76
N ALA A 31 8.99 33.20 -12.09
CA ALA A 31 10.22 33.63 -11.39
C ALA A 31 10.67 32.68 -10.28
N CYS A 32 9.72 32.06 -9.56
CA CYS A 32 10.00 31.08 -8.52
C CYS A 32 8.89 30.04 -8.45
N ILE A 33 9.19 28.90 -7.81
CA ILE A 33 8.19 27.92 -7.43
C ILE A 33 7.42 28.48 -6.24
N ASP A 34 6.11 28.65 -6.38
CA ASP A 34 5.26 29.13 -5.28
C ASP A 34 4.76 27.98 -4.37
N LEU A 35 4.21 28.35 -3.22
CA LEU A 35 3.72 27.38 -2.22
C LEU A 35 2.64 26.45 -2.81
N LEU A 36 1.70 26.99 -3.59
CA LEU A 36 0.60 26.21 -4.16
C LEU A 36 1.12 25.14 -5.13
N THR A 37 2.18 25.42 -5.89
CA THR A 37 2.85 24.44 -6.73
C THR A 37 3.48 23.32 -5.91
N VAL A 38 4.15 23.64 -4.80
CA VAL A 38 4.75 22.63 -3.91
C VAL A 38 3.67 21.74 -3.31
N GLU A 39 2.57 22.32 -2.80
CA GLU A 39 1.45 21.56 -2.25
C GLU A 39 0.83 20.61 -3.29
N ARG A 40 0.67 21.06 -4.53
CA ARG A 40 0.17 20.22 -5.64
C ARG A 40 1.15 19.09 -5.99
N ALA A 41 2.46 19.36 -5.97
CA ALA A 41 3.49 18.35 -6.22
C ALA A 41 3.54 17.27 -5.12
N ILE A 42 3.35 17.66 -3.85
CA ILE A 42 3.23 16.71 -2.73
C ILE A 42 2.03 15.81 -2.94
N LYS A 43 0.84 16.37 -3.18
CA LYS A 43 -0.39 15.59 -3.43
C LYS A 43 -0.24 14.61 -4.60
N LEU A 44 0.38 15.05 -5.70
CA LEU A 44 0.63 14.18 -6.85
C LEU A 44 1.58 13.02 -6.51
N THR A 45 2.59 13.29 -5.68
CA THR A 45 3.54 12.27 -5.22
C THR A 45 2.86 11.26 -4.30
N GLU A 46 1.99 11.72 -3.39
CA GLU A 46 1.17 10.87 -2.52
C GLU A 46 0.26 9.96 -3.34
N TYR A 47 -0.42 10.51 -4.35
CA TYR A 47 -1.26 9.74 -5.27
C TYR A 47 -0.48 8.62 -5.96
N PHE A 48 0.70 8.91 -6.52
CA PHE A 48 1.52 7.89 -7.17
C PHE A 48 2.06 6.84 -6.19
N LYS A 49 2.37 7.24 -4.96
CA LYS A 49 2.75 6.32 -3.89
C LYS A 49 1.62 5.35 -3.57
N GLU A 50 0.41 5.84 -3.35
CA GLU A 50 -0.78 5.02 -3.08
C GLU A 50 -1.10 4.09 -4.25
N SER A 51 -1.02 4.60 -5.48
CA SER A 51 -1.22 3.81 -6.70
C SER A 51 -0.21 2.67 -6.81
N ALA A 52 1.08 2.93 -6.55
CA ALA A 52 2.12 1.91 -6.59
C ALA A 52 1.90 0.83 -5.52
N LEU A 53 1.46 1.22 -4.31
CA LEU A 53 1.11 0.28 -3.25
C LEU A 53 -0.10 -0.58 -3.62
N SER A 54 -1.13 0.01 -4.22
CA SER A 54 -2.31 -0.72 -4.70
C SER A 54 -1.94 -1.77 -5.76
N VAL A 55 -1.13 -1.40 -6.77
CA VAL A 55 -0.64 -2.34 -7.78
C VAL A 55 0.19 -3.46 -7.14
N GLN A 56 1.06 -3.13 -6.17
CA GLN A 56 1.84 -4.13 -5.45
C GLN A 56 0.95 -5.10 -4.68
N ASN A 57 -0.13 -4.62 -4.05
CA ASN A 57 -1.10 -5.46 -3.35
C ASN A 57 -1.82 -6.41 -4.33
N ILE A 58 -2.30 -5.91 -5.47
CA ILE A 58 -2.95 -6.73 -6.50
C ILE A 58 -2.01 -7.82 -7.03
N LEU A 59 -0.73 -7.49 -7.26
CA LEU A 59 0.26 -8.47 -7.69
C LEU A 59 0.52 -9.53 -6.62
N ASN A 60 0.51 -9.16 -5.34
CA ASN A 60 0.66 -10.10 -4.23
C ASN A 60 -0.58 -10.99 -4.04
N GLU A 61 -1.79 -10.45 -4.19
CA GLU A 61 -3.03 -11.21 -4.17
C GLU A 61 -3.05 -12.26 -5.29
N ASN A 62 -2.65 -11.88 -6.51
CA ASN A 62 -2.52 -12.80 -7.64
C ASN A 62 -1.38 -13.83 -7.47
N ALA A 63 -0.45 -13.61 -6.55
CA ALA A 63 0.62 -14.56 -6.22
C ALA A 63 0.18 -15.64 -5.23
N LEU A 64 -1.00 -15.50 -4.61
CA LEU A 64 -1.51 -16.49 -3.67
C LEU A 64 -1.88 -17.78 -4.41
N ASN A 65 -1.47 -18.91 -3.84
CA ASN A 65 -2.02 -20.19 -4.29
C ASN A 65 -3.48 -20.33 -3.84
N SER A 66 -4.20 -21.29 -4.43
CA SER A 66 -5.64 -21.50 -4.18
C SER A 66 -5.97 -21.70 -2.69
N LEU A 67 -5.11 -22.40 -1.95
CA LEU A 67 -5.27 -22.62 -0.51
C LEU A 67 -5.12 -21.32 0.30
N GLN A 68 -4.10 -20.51 0.00
CA GLN A 68 -3.89 -19.21 0.64
C GLN A 68 -5.06 -18.27 0.38
N GLN A 69 -5.55 -18.20 -0.86
CA GLN A 69 -6.71 -17.38 -1.22
C GLN A 69 -7.97 -17.81 -0.47
N ALA A 70 -8.23 -19.12 -0.37
CA ALA A 70 -9.36 -19.66 0.37
C ALA A 70 -9.32 -19.25 1.85
N ILE A 71 -8.14 -19.36 2.49
CA ILE A 71 -7.95 -18.95 3.88
C ILE A 71 -8.17 -17.44 4.05
N VAL A 72 -7.62 -16.60 3.17
CA VAL A 72 -7.82 -15.14 3.21
C VAL A 72 -9.30 -14.76 3.09
N ASN A 73 -10.04 -15.45 2.22
CA ASN A 73 -11.48 -15.22 2.02
C ASN A 73 -12.30 -15.60 3.26
N LEU A 74 -11.91 -16.66 3.97
CA LEU A 74 -12.59 -17.13 5.18
C LEU A 74 -12.27 -16.29 6.43
N LEU A 75 -11.12 -15.62 6.46
CA LEU A 75 -10.76 -14.76 7.58
C LEU A 75 -11.73 -13.57 7.69
N PRO A 76 -12.26 -13.27 8.89
CA PRO A 76 -13.07 -12.08 9.11
C PRO A 76 -12.22 -10.80 8.94
N PRO A 77 -12.85 -9.61 8.77
CA PRO A 77 -12.13 -8.35 8.63
C PRO A 77 -11.13 -8.07 9.76
N SER A 78 -11.46 -8.51 10.99
CA SER A 78 -10.55 -8.52 12.14
C SER A 78 -10.58 -9.89 12.80
N PHE A 79 -9.42 -10.42 13.19
CA PHE A 79 -9.27 -11.77 13.71
C PHE A 79 -8.14 -11.88 14.75
N THR A 80 -8.23 -12.89 15.61
CA THR A 80 -7.13 -13.26 16.52
C THR A 80 -6.24 -14.34 15.91
N THR A 81 -5.00 -14.48 16.41
CA THR A 81 -4.09 -15.56 16.00
C THR A 81 -4.74 -16.94 16.17
N ALA A 82 -5.45 -17.17 17.28
CA ALA A 82 -6.08 -18.45 17.57
C ALA A 82 -7.18 -18.79 16.54
N GLN A 83 -8.04 -17.81 16.23
CA GLN A 83 -9.09 -17.98 15.21
C GLN A 83 -8.50 -18.26 13.82
N ALA A 84 -7.44 -17.54 13.46
CA ALA A 84 -6.83 -17.68 12.14
C ALA A 84 -6.10 -19.02 11.97
N ILE A 85 -5.40 -19.49 13.00
CA ILE A 85 -4.80 -20.83 13.02
C ILE A 85 -5.89 -21.90 12.87
N GLN A 86 -6.99 -21.79 13.61
CA GLN A 86 -8.10 -22.74 13.52
C GLN A 86 -8.68 -22.82 12.10
N ILE A 87 -8.91 -21.68 11.46
CA ILE A 87 -9.39 -21.62 10.07
C ILE A 87 -8.37 -22.24 9.11
N ALA A 88 -7.08 -21.93 9.29
CA ALA A 88 -6.02 -22.47 8.45
C ALA A 88 -5.92 -23.99 8.53
N GLU A 89 -5.95 -24.55 9.75
CA GLU A 89 -5.89 -26.00 9.99
C GLU A 89 -7.10 -26.73 9.41
N GLN A 90 -8.30 -26.17 9.57
CA GLN A 90 -9.54 -26.71 8.97
C GLN A 90 -9.49 -26.77 7.45
N ASN A 91 -8.67 -25.91 6.82
CA ASN A 91 -8.47 -25.88 5.37
C ASN A 91 -7.19 -26.61 4.93
N GLY A 92 -6.50 -27.32 5.83
CA GLY A 92 -5.33 -28.14 5.50
C GLY A 92 -3.99 -27.40 5.49
N MET A 93 -3.93 -26.16 6.01
CA MET A 93 -2.67 -25.43 6.21
C MET A 93 -2.18 -25.61 7.65
N LYS A 94 -0.97 -26.16 7.81
CA LYS A 94 -0.32 -26.34 9.12
C LYS A 94 -0.06 -24.99 9.79
N GLU A 95 -0.19 -24.94 11.12
CA GLU A 95 0.05 -23.74 11.93
C GLU A 95 1.35 -23.00 11.56
N ARG A 96 2.49 -23.71 11.52
CA ARG A 96 3.79 -23.10 11.19
C ARG A 96 3.82 -22.47 9.80
N THR A 97 3.14 -23.08 8.83
CA THR A 97 3.02 -22.54 7.46
C THR A 97 2.14 -21.30 7.45
N PHE A 98 1.02 -21.34 8.19
CA PHE A 98 0.13 -20.19 8.32
C PHE A 98 0.79 -19.01 9.02
N GLN A 99 1.50 -19.24 10.13
CA GLN A 99 2.21 -18.18 10.85
C GLN A 99 3.26 -17.49 9.95
N ARG A 100 4.00 -18.27 9.15
CA ARG A 100 4.92 -17.71 8.17
C ARG A 100 4.17 -16.88 7.12
N PHE A 101 3.11 -17.44 6.54
CA PHE A 101 2.27 -16.73 5.56
C PHE A 101 1.71 -15.41 6.12
N LEU A 102 1.19 -15.42 7.35
CA LEU A 102 0.68 -14.24 8.04
C LEU A 102 1.77 -13.17 8.21
N ASN A 103 2.94 -13.56 8.69
CA ASN A 103 4.07 -12.64 8.91
C ASN A 103 4.63 -12.08 7.61
N ASP A 104 4.77 -12.92 6.57
CA ASP A 104 5.29 -12.53 5.25
C ASP A 104 4.35 -11.54 4.54
N ASN A 105 3.08 -11.47 4.94
CA ASN A 105 2.05 -10.61 4.32
C ASN A 105 1.55 -9.46 5.22
N ILE A 106 2.30 -9.10 6.27
CA ILE A 106 2.03 -7.88 7.04
C ILE A 106 2.36 -6.65 6.18
N GLY A 107 1.42 -5.70 6.13
CA GLY A 107 1.53 -4.47 5.34
C GLY A 107 1.06 -4.62 3.89
N THR A 108 0.76 -5.84 3.43
CA THR A 108 0.21 -6.12 2.10
C THR A 108 -1.23 -6.64 2.21
N LEU A 109 -1.44 -7.79 2.84
CA LEU A 109 -2.78 -8.39 3.03
C LEU A 109 -3.33 -8.16 4.44
N PHE A 110 -2.45 -8.07 5.43
CA PHE A 110 -2.82 -8.00 6.84
C PHE A 110 -2.18 -6.81 7.53
N ARG A 111 -2.86 -6.25 8.52
CA ARG A 111 -2.32 -5.27 9.47
C ARG A 111 -2.28 -5.91 10.85
N LYS A 112 -1.17 -5.71 11.57
CA LYS A 112 -1.04 -6.12 12.97
C LYS A 112 -1.53 -4.97 13.85
N GLU A 113 -2.66 -5.16 14.52
CA GLU A 113 -3.27 -4.13 15.36
C GLU A 113 -2.60 -4.09 16.74
N LYS A 114 -2.42 -5.27 17.35
CA LYS A 114 -1.70 -5.46 18.61
C LYS A 114 -1.24 -6.91 18.74
N HIS A 115 -0.68 -7.26 19.90
CA HIS A 115 -0.24 -8.63 20.12
C HIS A 115 -1.40 -9.62 19.98
N GLY A 116 -1.29 -10.53 19.00
CA GLY A 116 -2.29 -11.58 18.75
C GLY A 116 -3.55 -11.14 17.99
N GLU A 117 -3.65 -9.87 17.58
CA GLU A 117 -4.82 -9.34 16.86
C GLU A 117 -4.41 -8.66 15.55
N TYR A 118 -5.16 -8.99 14.49
CA TYR A 118 -4.87 -8.61 13.12
C TYR A 118 -6.15 -8.17 12.40
N SER A 119 -6.00 -7.38 11.35
CA SER A 119 -7.07 -7.03 10.43
C SER A 119 -6.67 -7.28 8.98
N LYS A 120 -7.65 -7.51 8.10
CA LYS A 120 -7.43 -7.53 6.65
C LYS A 120 -7.30 -6.10 6.15
N ILE A 121 -6.36 -5.86 5.24
CA ILE A 121 -6.27 -4.58 4.54
C ILE A 121 -7.34 -4.60 3.45
N THR A 122 -8.49 -3.98 3.73
CA THR A 122 -9.53 -3.78 2.73
C THR A 122 -9.08 -2.67 1.78
N THR A 123 -9.13 -2.94 0.47
CA THR A 123 -9.00 -1.90 -0.57
C THR A 123 -10.31 -1.16 -0.71
#